data_AF-A0A1Y2CZH1-F1
#
_entry.id   AF-A0A1Y2CZH1-F1
#
_cell.length_a   1.000
_cell.length_b   1.000
_cell.length_c   1.000
_cell.angle_alpha   90.00
_cell.angle_beta   90.00
_cell.angle_gamma   90.00
#
_symmetry.space_group_name_H-M   'P 1'
#
loop_
_entity.id
_entity.type
_entity.pdbx_description
1 polymer ?
#
loop_
_entity_poly.entity_id
_entity_poly.type
_entity_poly.pdbx_seq_one_letter_code
_entity_poly.pdbx_strand_id
1 'polypeptide(L)'
;PAHRGTQIRLVDPSLRAISLLECTSPKFLLSCTRCKSNMDSPTLLPNVVNTRACPTCSTALSITFRPSLVHMSSQTAGYLDLDGYNVLDMLPSAWQVTCEACQKVTSGVGVLKSLPRGEVEFRVGCTSCHSKMGIRIGDVKFRRNVDEGIVLGEPLPDNGACKHYRKSYRWFRFPCCGRAHACDICHEENKGDGHEMAWANRMICGFCSREQVYSQQAQCLCGKELTRKSGGGGGFWEGGAGTRNKTLMSRKDPRKMKGLNKTVSMKSSRVGKKTE
;
A
#
# COMPACT_ATOMS: atom_id res chain seq x y z
N PRO A 1 -13.04 1.26 7.20
CA PRO A 1 -11.80 1.95 7.66
C PRO A 1 -10.73 1.89 6.57
N ALA A 2 -9.86 2.91 6.42
CA ALA A 2 -8.78 2.84 5.43
C ALA A 2 -7.77 1.75 5.82
N HIS A 3 -7.59 0.71 5.00
CA HIS A 3 -6.72 -0.43 5.30
C HIS A 3 -5.23 -0.10 5.03
N ARG A 4 -4.71 1.00 5.58
CA ARG A 4 -3.31 1.43 5.41
C ARG A 4 -2.48 1.22 6.69
N GLY A 5 -1.15 1.29 6.57
CA GLY A 5 -0.24 1.15 7.72
C GLY A 5 0.08 -0.30 8.10
N THR A 6 0.44 -0.51 9.36
CA THR A 6 0.73 -1.84 9.91
C THR A 6 -0.54 -2.43 10.51
N GLN A 7 -1.07 -3.49 9.91
CA GLN A 7 -2.23 -4.23 10.40
C GLN A 7 -1.88 -5.01 11.67
N ILE A 8 -2.71 -4.91 12.69
CA ILE A 8 -2.68 -5.75 13.89
C ILE A 8 -3.69 -6.87 13.69
N ARG A 9 -3.20 -8.07 13.34
CA ARG A 9 -4.03 -9.24 13.08
C ARG A 9 -3.95 -10.22 14.24
N LEU A 10 -5.09 -10.64 14.75
CA LEU A 10 -5.20 -11.74 15.71
C LEU A 10 -5.16 -13.06 14.95
N VAL A 11 -4.32 -14.00 15.40
CA VAL A 11 -4.18 -15.33 14.80
C VAL A 11 -5.18 -16.27 15.44
N ASP A 12 -5.97 -16.94 14.61
CA ASP A 12 -7.00 -17.92 15.00
C ASP A 12 -7.89 -17.47 16.17
N PRO A 13 -8.47 -16.24 16.12
CA PRO A 13 -9.32 -15.75 17.18
C PRO A 13 -10.62 -16.56 17.24
N SER A 14 -11.00 -17.01 18.43
CA SER A 14 -12.27 -17.66 18.71
C SER A 14 -13.04 -16.85 19.73
N LEU A 15 -14.22 -16.38 19.33
CA LEU A 15 -15.13 -15.57 20.14
C LEU A 15 -16.40 -16.40 20.41
N ARG A 16 -16.67 -16.71 21.67
CA ARG A 16 -17.86 -17.47 22.10
C ARG A 16 -18.80 -16.56 22.87
N ALA A 17 -20.05 -16.45 22.42
CA ALA A 17 -21.07 -15.56 23.00
C ALA A 17 -20.67 -14.07 23.01
N ILE A 18 -19.81 -13.67 22.07
CA ILE A 18 -19.30 -12.30 21.91
C ILE A 18 -19.56 -11.86 20.47
N SER A 19 -20.28 -10.75 20.29
CA SER A 19 -20.56 -10.19 18.97
C SER A 19 -19.38 -9.39 18.43
N LEU A 20 -18.76 -8.56 19.28
CA LEU A 20 -17.64 -7.69 18.91
C LEU A 20 -16.56 -7.68 20.00
N LEU A 21 -15.30 -7.65 19.57
CA LEU A 21 -14.12 -7.43 20.42
C LEU A 21 -13.37 -6.19 19.92
N GLU A 22 -13.06 -5.26 20.82
CA GLU A 22 -12.37 -4.00 20.50
C GLU A 22 -11.22 -3.72 21.48
N CYS A 23 -10.08 -3.25 20.96
CA CYS A 23 -8.96 -2.81 21.78
C CYS A 23 -9.08 -1.31 22.08
N THR A 24 -9.20 -0.94 23.35
CA THR A 24 -9.44 0.44 23.79
C THR A 24 -8.20 1.14 24.31
N SER A 25 -7.27 0.40 24.93
CA SER A 25 -6.01 0.95 25.40
C SER A 25 -4.85 0.07 24.94
N PRO A 26 -4.42 0.23 23.68
CA PRO A 26 -3.34 -0.55 23.13
C PRO A 26 -1.99 -0.07 23.68
N LYS A 27 -1.12 -1.03 23.98
CA LYS A 27 0.28 -0.80 24.35
C LYS A 27 1.17 -1.65 23.47
N PHE A 28 2.29 -1.08 23.04
CA PHE A 28 3.23 -1.76 22.14
C PHE A 28 4.66 -1.59 22.62
N LEU A 29 5.48 -2.61 22.36
CA LEU A 29 6.92 -2.49 22.38
C LEU A 29 7.38 -2.03 21.00
N LEU A 30 8.07 -0.90 20.95
CA LEU A 30 8.53 -0.26 19.71
C LEU A 30 10.07 -0.23 19.66
N SER A 31 10.64 -0.18 18.47
CA SER A 31 12.05 0.15 18.26
C SER A 31 12.23 1.34 17.31
N CYS A 32 13.20 2.20 17.62
CA CYS A 32 13.55 3.31 16.74
C CYS A 32 14.22 2.77 15.47
N THR A 33 13.77 3.21 14.30
CA THR A 33 14.34 2.77 13.02
C THR A 33 15.81 3.19 12.85
N ARG A 34 16.22 4.32 13.46
CA ARG A 34 17.58 4.87 13.39
C ARG A 34 18.56 4.21 14.35
N CYS A 35 18.36 4.33 15.66
CA CYS A 35 19.31 3.83 16.67
C CYS A 35 18.96 2.45 17.24
N LYS A 36 17.85 1.84 16.82
CA LYS A 36 17.38 0.51 17.27
C LYS A 36 17.07 0.39 18.76
N SER A 37 17.09 1.48 19.53
CA SER A 37 16.68 1.49 20.93
C SER A 37 15.21 1.10 21.07
N ASN A 38 14.92 0.24 22.04
CA ASN A 38 13.56 -0.19 22.36
C ASN A 38 12.88 0.81 23.31
N MET A 39 11.57 0.97 23.17
CA MET A 39 10.76 1.82 24.03
C MET A 39 9.29 1.43 23.97
N ASP A 40 8.58 1.66 25.07
CA ASP A 40 7.14 1.49 25.11
C ASP A 40 6.43 2.59 24.33
N SER A 41 5.28 2.24 23.74
CA SER A 41 4.39 3.22 23.12
C SER A 41 3.92 4.26 24.14
N PRO A 42 3.75 5.53 23.73
CA PRO A 42 3.04 6.51 24.55
C PRO A 42 1.57 6.09 24.77
N THR A 43 0.84 6.82 25.59
CA THR A 43 -0.62 6.60 25.69
C THR A 43 -1.26 6.95 24.35
N LEU A 44 -1.96 5.98 23.76
CA LEU A 44 -2.57 6.12 22.45
C LEU A 44 -4.08 6.33 22.60
N LEU A 45 -4.56 7.45 22.04
CA LEU A 45 -5.99 7.68 21.83
C LEU A 45 -6.36 7.25 20.40
N PRO A 46 -7.57 6.70 20.18
CA PRO A 46 -8.02 6.30 18.85
C PRO A 46 -7.93 7.43 17.82
N ASN A 47 -7.27 7.15 16.70
CA ASN A 47 -7.10 8.06 15.55
C ASN A 47 -6.39 9.39 15.86
N VAL A 48 -5.69 9.50 17.00
CA VAL A 48 -4.90 10.68 17.36
C VAL A 48 -3.43 10.39 17.11
N VAL A 49 -2.76 11.28 16.37
CA VAL A 49 -1.32 11.19 16.15
C VAL A 49 -0.57 11.56 17.42
N ASN A 50 0.38 10.72 17.81
CA ASN A 50 1.32 11.01 18.89
C ASN A 50 2.72 11.18 18.30
N THR A 51 3.33 12.34 18.52
CA THR A 51 4.68 12.68 18.05
C THR A 51 5.61 12.92 19.22
N ARG A 52 6.82 12.35 19.19
CA ARG A 52 7.87 12.61 20.19
C ARG A 52 9.27 12.44 19.59
N ALA A 53 10.27 12.97 20.27
CA ALA A 53 11.66 12.70 19.94
C ALA A 53 12.11 11.34 20.52
N CYS A 54 12.98 10.63 19.78
CA CYS A 54 13.65 9.44 20.30
C CYS A 54 14.49 9.81 21.53
N PRO A 55 14.36 9.12 22.68
CA PRO A 55 15.13 9.43 23.88
C PRO A 55 16.64 9.22 23.71
N THR A 56 17.06 8.40 22.74
CA THR A 56 18.48 8.07 22.52
C THR A 56 19.13 8.90 21.41
N CYS A 57 18.45 9.12 20.28
CA CYS A 57 19.04 9.80 19.11
C CYS A 57 18.27 11.04 18.63
N SER A 58 17.27 11.47 19.40
CA SER A 58 16.45 12.67 19.15
C SER A 58 15.72 12.73 17.80
N THR A 59 15.68 11.63 17.05
CA THR A 59 14.95 11.56 15.78
C THR A 59 13.46 11.71 16.04
N ALA A 60 12.75 12.44 15.18
CA ALA A 60 11.30 12.57 15.27
C ALA A 60 10.63 11.22 15.02
N LEU A 61 9.71 10.84 15.90
CA LEU A 61 8.96 9.59 15.86
C LEU A 61 7.47 9.91 15.94
N SER A 62 6.64 9.18 15.17
CA SER A 62 5.19 9.30 15.28
C SER A 62 4.47 7.97 15.22
N ILE A 63 3.36 7.87 15.93
CA ILE A 63 2.49 6.70 15.97
C ILE A 63 1.03 7.13 16.05
N THR A 64 0.18 6.50 15.24
CA THR A 64 -1.29 6.64 15.32
C THR A 64 -1.91 5.26 15.35
N PHE A 65 -2.76 4.98 16.35
CA PHE A 65 -3.55 3.76 16.40
C PHE A 65 -4.96 4.00 15.88
N ARG A 66 -5.39 3.17 14.94
CA ARG A 66 -6.73 3.21 14.34
C ARG A 66 -7.45 1.90 14.66
N PRO A 67 -8.35 1.88 15.66
CA PRO A 67 -9.01 0.65 16.08
C PRO A 67 -9.91 0.08 14.98
N SER A 68 -10.15 -1.22 15.06
CA SER A 68 -11.12 -1.94 14.26
C SER A 68 -11.85 -2.97 15.13
N LEU A 69 -13.10 -3.25 14.78
CA LEU A 69 -13.92 -4.24 15.47
C LEU A 69 -13.56 -5.65 14.99
N VAL A 70 -13.12 -6.49 15.91
CA VAL A 70 -12.89 -7.91 15.67
C VAL A 70 -14.20 -8.66 15.82
N HIS A 71 -14.50 -9.52 14.84
CA HIS A 71 -15.69 -10.38 14.79
C HIS A 71 -15.40 -11.58 13.88
N MET A 72 -16.36 -12.48 13.69
CA MET A 72 -16.13 -13.75 12.99
C MET A 72 -15.58 -13.60 11.56
N SER A 73 -15.97 -12.55 10.83
CA SER A 73 -15.46 -12.24 9.49
C SER A 73 -14.25 -11.29 9.47
N SER A 74 -13.79 -10.76 10.61
CA SER A 74 -12.63 -9.87 10.68
C SER A 74 -11.77 -10.14 11.89
N GLN A 75 -10.54 -10.59 11.63
CA GLN A 75 -9.53 -10.88 12.65
C GLN A 75 -8.63 -9.65 12.95
N THR A 76 -9.02 -8.46 12.52
CA THR A 76 -8.18 -7.26 12.59
C THR A 76 -8.55 -6.40 13.78
N ALA A 77 -7.65 -6.26 14.74
CA ALA A 77 -7.84 -5.42 15.93
C ALA A 77 -7.63 -3.92 15.64
N GLY A 78 -6.91 -3.60 14.56
CA GLY A 78 -6.68 -2.23 14.14
C GLY A 78 -5.47 -2.07 13.23
N TYR A 79 -5.09 -0.83 13.00
CA TYR A 79 -3.94 -0.43 12.19
C TYR A 79 -3.05 0.58 12.94
N LEU A 80 -1.75 0.52 12.68
CA LEU A 80 -0.76 1.48 13.17
C LEU A 80 -0.15 2.24 12.00
N ASP A 81 -0.31 3.56 12.00
CA ASP A 81 0.47 4.44 11.13
C ASP A 81 1.73 4.85 11.92
N LEU A 82 2.91 4.48 11.42
CA LEU A 82 4.18 4.60 12.10
C LEU A 82 5.14 5.45 11.27
N ASP A 83 5.83 6.37 11.92
CA ASP A 83 6.99 7.06 11.37
C ASP A 83 8.16 6.98 12.36
N GLY A 84 9.33 6.55 11.87
CA GLY A 84 10.51 6.31 12.71
C GLY A 84 10.42 5.11 13.68
N TYR A 85 9.31 4.38 13.70
CA TYR A 85 9.09 3.19 14.54
C TYR A 85 9.03 1.87 13.77
N ASN A 86 9.57 0.82 14.36
CA ASN A 86 9.12 -0.56 14.12
C ASN A 86 8.34 -1.04 15.34
N VAL A 87 7.31 -1.85 15.12
CA VAL A 87 6.57 -2.52 16.19
C VAL A 87 7.17 -3.89 16.38
N LEU A 88 7.53 -4.21 17.62
CA LEU A 88 8.10 -5.50 17.99
C LEU A 88 7.04 -6.42 18.60
N ASP A 89 6.23 -5.91 19.52
CA ASP A 89 5.20 -6.70 20.20
C ASP A 89 4.02 -5.86 20.70
N MET A 90 2.89 -6.52 20.98
CA MET A 90 1.72 -5.94 21.65
C MET A 90 1.77 -6.23 23.15
N LEU A 91 2.02 -5.21 23.97
CA LEU A 91 2.03 -5.37 25.42
C LEU A 91 0.59 -5.57 25.95
N PRO A 92 0.42 -6.02 27.21
CA PRO A 92 -0.89 -6.12 27.85
C PRO A 92 -1.74 -4.85 27.65
N SER A 93 -2.81 -5.02 26.89
CA SER A 93 -3.68 -3.94 26.39
C SER A 93 -5.10 -4.14 26.88
N ALA A 94 -5.86 -3.05 26.99
CA ALA A 94 -7.25 -3.10 27.46
C ALA A 94 -8.23 -3.40 26.32
N TRP A 95 -9.19 -4.29 26.57
CA TRP A 95 -10.19 -4.73 25.60
C TRP A 95 -11.61 -4.68 26.14
N GLN A 96 -12.53 -4.31 25.27
CA GLN A 96 -13.97 -4.36 25.51
C GLN A 96 -14.60 -5.44 24.66
N VAL A 97 -15.60 -6.11 25.23
CA VAL A 97 -16.39 -7.12 24.53
C VAL A 97 -17.84 -6.71 24.51
N THR A 98 -18.51 -7.00 23.41
CA THR A 98 -19.96 -6.85 23.28
C THR A 98 -20.60 -8.23 23.42
N CYS A 99 -21.46 -8.38 24.41
CA CYS A 99 -22.18 -9.63 24.64
C CYS A 99 -23.15 -9.92 23.50
N GLU A 100 -23.12 -11.14 22.97
CA GLU A 100 -24.04 -11.54 21.90
C GLU A 100 -25.50 -11.62 22.36
N ALA A 101 -25.74 -12.06 23.61
CA ALA A 101 -27.09 -12.31 24.11
C ALA A 101 -27.87 -11.02 24.46
N CYS A 102 -27.21 -9.99 24.98
CA CYS A 102 -27.87 -8.75 25.41
C CYS A 102 -27.30 -7.47 24.79
N GLN A 103 -26.30 -7.59 23.92
CA GLN A 103 -25.65 -6.47 23.23
C GLN A 103 -25.02 -5.43 24.16
N LYS A 104 -24.83 -5.77 25.45
CA LYS A 104 -24.15 -4.90 26.40
C LYS A 104 -22.63 -4.98 26.18
N VAL A 105 -22.00 -3.81 26.05
CA VAL A 105 -20.54 -3.67 26.05
C VAL A 105 -20.02 -3.76 27.49
N THR A 106 -18.94 -4.50 27.71
CA THR A 106 -18.22 -4.43 28.99
C THR A 106 -17.49 -3.09 29.09
N SER A 107 -18.09 -2.16 29.85
CA SER A 107 -17.48 -0.88 30.21
C SER A 107 -17.13 -0.86 31.70
N GLY A 108 -16.05 -0.17 32.07
CA GLY A 108 -15.62 -0.06 33.47
C GLY A 108 -15.08 -1.37 34.04
N VAL A 109 -15.79 -1.95 35.02
CA VAL A 109 -15.36 -3.14 35.82
C VAL A 109 -15.21 -4.42 34.97
N GLY A 110 -15.73 -4.44 33.74
CA GLY A 110 -15.64 -5.58 32.82
C GLY A 110 -14.57 -5.47 31.72
N VAL A 111 -13.76 -4.40 31.70
CA VAL A 111 -12.70 -4.23 30.68
C VAL A 111 -11.57 -5.21 30.95
N LEU A 112 -11.21 -5.99 29.93
CA LEU A 112 -10.14 -6.97 30.01
C LEU A 112 -8.80 -6.25 29.91
N LYS A 113 -8.02 -6.21 31.00
CA LYS A 113 -6.72 -5.50 31.04
C LYS A 113 -5.61 -6.20 30.26
N SER A 114 -5.81 -7.47 29.93
CA SER A 114 -4.94 -8.27 29.09
C SER A 114 -5.77 -9.38 28.45
N LEU A 115 -5.31 -9.81 27.28
CA LEU A 115 -5.79 -11.02 26.62
C LEU A 115 -4.61 -12.01 26.59
N PRO A 116 -4.70 -13.17 27.26
CA PRO A 116 -3.67 -14.18 27.16
C PRO A 116 -3.59 -14.69 25.71
N ARG A 117 -2.36 -14.95 25.26
CA ARG A 117 -2.08 -15.57 23.97
C ARG A 117 -1.89 -17.08 24.14
N GLY A 118 -2.27 -17.85 23.14
CA GLY A 118 -2.13 -19.31 23.11
C GLY A 118 -3.46 -20.06 23.15
N GLU A 119 -3.41 -21.31 23.61
CA GLU A 119 -4.54 -22.24 23.50
C GLU A 119 -5.61 -22.06 24.59
N VAL A 120 -5.32 -21.32 25.65
CA VAL A 120 -6.23 -21.16 26.79
C VAL A 120 -7.36 -20.20 26.45
N GLU A 121 -8.60 -20.70 26.52
CA GLU A 121 -9.81 -19.86 26.43
C GLU A 121 -9.97 -19.02 27.70
N PHE A 122 -9.92 -17.70 27.53
CA PHE A 122 -10.20 -16.75 28.58
C PHE A 122 -11.72 -16.58 28.75
N ARG A 123 -12.24 -16.84 29.95
CA ARG A 123 -13.68 -16.77 30.24
C ARG A 123 -14.03 -15.46 30.96
N VAL A 124 -15.08 -14.81 30.49
CA VAL A 124 -15.62 -13.58 31.09
C VAL A 124 -17.15 -13.67 31.17
N GLY A 125 -17.74 -13.26 32.29
CA GLY A 125 -19.19 -13.19 32.45
C GLY A 125 -19.73 -11.84 31.99
N CYS A 126 -20.89 -11.83 31.33
CA CYS A 126 -21.58 -10.57 31.07
C CYS A 126 -22.07 -9.95 32.38
N THR A 127 -21.82 -8.67 32.60
CA THR A 127 -22.27 -7.95 33.81
C THR A 127 -23.77 -7.65 33.82
N SER A 128 -24.47 -7.85 32.69
CA SER A 128 -25.90 -7.57 32.56
C SER A 128 -26.76 -8.83 32.57
N CYS A 129 -26.47 -9.81 31.70
CA CYS A 129 -27.28 -11.03 31.58
C CYS A 129 -26.60 -12.28 32.13
N HIS A 130 -25.39 -12.15 32.70
CA HIS A 130 -24.61 -13.25 33.26
C HIS A 130 -24.25 -14.38 32.28
N SER A 131 -24.43 -14.16 30.97
CA SER A 131 -23.98 -15.12 29.96
C SER A 131 -22.47 -15.35 30.06
N LYS A 132 -22.06 -16.61 29.98
CA LYS A 132 -20.64 -17.00 29.95
C LYS A 132 -20.10 -16.73 28.54
N MET A 133 -19.10 -15.86 28.45
CA MET A 133 -18.41 -15.51 27.21
C MET A 133 -16.98 -16.06 27.25
N GLY A 134 -16.42 -16.35 26.06
CA GLY A 134 -15.10 -16.93 25.91
C GLY A 134 -14.30 -16.27 24.79
N ILE A 135 -13.02 -15.99 25.03
CA ILE A 135 -12.10 -15.43 24.03
C ILE A 135 -10.86 -16.31 24.01
N ARG A 136 -10.43 -16.72 22.82
CA ARG A 136 -9.13 -17.35 22.61
C ARG A 136 -8.44 -16.66 21.45
N ILE A 137 -7.17 -16.32 21.61
CA ILE A 137 -6.32 -15.80 20.54
C ILE A 137 -5.04 -16.62 20.50
N GLY A 138 -4.64 -17.12 19.33
CA GLY A 138 -3.39 -17.86 19.20
C GLY A 138 -2.19 -16.95 19.41
N ASP A 139 -2.12 -15.87 18.63
CA ASP A 139 -1.04 -14.89 18.68
C ASP A 139 -1.47 -13.54 18.08
N VAL A 140 -0.63 -12.52 18.18
CA VAL A 140 -0.80 -11.21 17.53
C VAL A 140 0.30 -11.03 16.49
N LYS A 141 -0.09 -10.90 15.21
CA LYS A 141 0.84 -10.66 14.11
C LYS A 141 0.70 -9.24 13.58
N PHE A 142 1.84 -8.59 13.40
CA PHE A 142 1.93 -7.29 12.75
C PHE A 142 2.21 -7.51 11.26
N ARG A 143 1.19 -7.30 10.44
CA ARG A 143 1.36 -7.31 8.98
C ARG A 143 1.51 -5.88 8.51
N ARG A 144 2.75 -5.51 8.25
CA ARG A 144 3.03 -4.29 7.51
C ARG A 144 2.41 -4.47 6.12
N ASN A 145 1.48 -3.58 5.74
CA ASN A 145 1.19 -3.35 4.32
C ASN A 145 2.34 -2.56 3.70
N VAL A 146 3.56 -3.04 3.95
CA VAL A 146 4.75 -2.58 3.27
C VAL A 146 4.82 -3.45 2.05
N ASP A 147 4.81 -2.80 0.92
CA ASP A 147 5.06 -3.41 -0.36
C ASP A 147 6.51 -3.95 -0.30
N GLU A 148 6.66 -5.20 0.14
CA GLU A 148 7.97 -5.85 0.29
C GLU A 148 8.73 -5.72 -1.05
N GLY A 149 9.92 -5.11 -0.99
CA GLY A 149 10.75 -4.85 -2.17
C GLY A 149 10.56 -3.49 -2.84
N ILE A 150 9.73 -2.58 -2.32
CA ILE A 150 9.66 -1.19 -2.81
C ILE A 150 10.67 -0.32 -2.06
N VAL A 151 11.82 -0.05 -2.69
CA VAL A 151 12.88 0.83 -2.17
C VAL A 151 12.86 2.15 -2.92
N LEU A 152 12.70 3.27 -2.20
CA LEU A 152 12.71 4.61 -2.81
C LEU A 152 14.02 4.85 -3.58
N GLY A 153 13.88 5.25 -4.84
CA GLY A 153 15.00 5.46 -5.76
C GLY A 153 15.28 4.27 -6.67
N GLU A 154 14.86 3.06 -6.29
CA GLU A 154 15.04 1.86 -7.11
C GLU A 154 13.82 1.59 -7.99
N PRO A 155 14.00 0.98 -9.18
CA PRO A 155 12.90 0.58 -10.03
C PRO A 155 12.16 -0.63 -9.42
N LEU A 156 10.85 -0.65 -9.62
CA LEU A 156 10.03 -1.83 -9.36
C LEU A 156 10.35 -2.94 -10.38
N PRO A 157 9.98 -4.20 -10.09
CA PRO A 157 10.06 -5.28 -11.07
C PRO A 157 9.42 -4.89 -12.41
N ASP A 158 10.11 -5.13 -13.52
CA ASP A 158 9.71 -4.72 -14.88
C ASP A 158 9.34 -3.23 -15.01
N ASN A 159 9.96 -2.36 -14.21
CA ASN A 159 9.62 -0.94 -14.07
C ASN A 159 8.13 -0.71 -13.74
N GLY A 160 7.53 -1.62 -12.98
CA GLY A 160 6.13 -1.56 -12.56
C GLY A 160 5.13 -2.07 -13.60
N ALA A 161 5.59 -2.59 -14.74
CA ALA A 161 4.72 -3.23 -15.72
C ALA A 161 4.29 -4.63 -15.28
N CYS A 162 3.14 -5.09 -15.78
CA CYS A 162 2.68 -6.47 -15.59
C CYS A 162 2.22 -7.10 -16.90
N LYS A 163 1.89 -8.40 -16.85
CA LYS A 163 1.35 -9.15 -17.99
C LYS A 163 0.08 -8.53 -18.57
N HIS A 164 -0.78 -7.93 -17.74
CA HIS A 164 -2.05 -7.33 -18.15
C HIS A 164 -1.86 -5.94 -18.78
N TYR A 165 -1.00 -5.10 -18.19
CA TYR A 165 -0.78 -3.72 -18.65
C TYR A 165 0.71 -3.43 -18.90
N ARG A 166 1.23 -3.98 -20.01
CA ARG A 166 2.65 -3.85 -20.42
C ARG A 166 3.14 -2.43 -20.69
N LYS A 167 2.21 -1.47 -20.82
CA LYS A 167 2.50 -0.04 -21.11
C LYS A 167 2.21 0.87 -19.91
N SER A 168 1.90 0.28 -18.75
CA SER A 168 1.71 0.96 -17.49
C SER A 168 2.95 0.71 -16.64
N TYR A 169 3.66 1.76 -16.26
CA TYR A 169 4.83 1.72 -15.38
C TYR A 169 4.47 2.24 -13.98
N ARG A 170 3.23 1.99 -13.56
CA ARG A 170 2.70 2.42 -12.27
C ARG A 170 2.09 1.23 -11.55
N TRP A 171 2.38 1.14 -10.26
CA TRP A 171 1.59 0.35 -9.34
C TRP A 171 0.54 1.24 -8.68
N PHE A 172 -0.56 0.65 -8.24
CA PHE A 172 -1.66 1.32 -7.58
C PHE A 172 -1.74 0.85 -6.15
N ARG A 173 -1.87 1.78 -5.20
CA ARG A 173 -2.16 1.43 -3.81
C ARG A 173 -3.66 1.36 -3.62
N PHE A 174 -4.17 0.16 -3.36
CA PHE A 174 -5.60 -0.09 -3.23
C PHE A 174 -6.08 0.24 -1.80
N PRO A 175 -7.01 1.20 -1.61
CA PRO A 175 -7.47 1.60 -0.27
C PRO A 175 -8.18 0.48 0.51
N CYS A 176 -8.75 -0.50 -0.21
CA CYS A 176 -9.46 -1.65 0.36
C CYS A 176 -8.54 -2.60 1.14
N CYS A 177 -7.24 -2.65 0.85
CA CYS A 177 -6.31 -3.55 1.55
C CYS A 177 -4.95 -2.92 1.88
N GLY A 178 -4.65 -1.73 1.34
CA GLY A 178 -3.40 -1.00 1.51
C GLY A 178 -2.22 -1.48 0.68
N ARG A 179 -2.37 -2.59 -0.04
CA ARG A 179 -1.31 -3.19 -0.85
C ARG A 179 -1.15 -2.47 -2.19
N ALA A 180 0.07 -2.43 -2.70
CA ALA A 180 0.36 -1.98 -4.05
C ALA A 180 0.38 -3.15 -5.04
N HIS A 181 -0.34 -3.00 -6.15
CA HIS A 181 -0.30 -3.95 -7.27
C HIS A 181 -0.18 -3.19 -8.59
N ALA A 182 0.42 -3.82 -9.60
CA ALA A 182 0.58 -3.21 -10.93
C ALA A 182 -0.74 -2.81 -11.60
N CYS A 183 -1.83 -3.51 -11.28
CA CYS A 183 -3.17 -3.20 -11.78
C CYS A 183 -4.27 -3.82 -10.91
N ASP A 184 -5.51 -3.51 -11.25
CA ASP A 184 -6.73 -4.08 -10.70
C ASP A 184 -6.77 -5.61 -10.83
N ILE A 185 -6.46 -6.15 -12.01
CA ILE A 185 -6.47 -7.60 -12.23
C ILE A 185 -5.41 -8.30 -11.36
N CYS A 186 -4.20 -7.74 -11.27
CA CYS A 186 -3.15 -8.24 -10.36
C CYS A 186 -3.58 -8.18 -8.89
N HIS A 187 -4.34 -7.17 -8.50
CA HIS A 187 -4.88 -7.09 -7.14
C HIS A 187 -5.89 -8.20 -6.90
N GLU A 188 -6.80 -8.46 -7.83
CA GLU A 188 -7.80 -9.53 -7.71
C GLU A 188 -7.19 -10.93 -7.70
N GLU A 189 -6.20 -11.21 -8.56
CA GLU A 189 -5.47 -12.48 -8.58
C GLU A 189 -4.77 -12.78 -7.23
N ASN A 190 -4.40 -11.74 -6.46
CA ASN A 190 -3.69 -11.86 -5.18
C ASN A 190 -4.57 -11.53 -3.95
N LYS A 191 -5.90 -11.46 -4.11
CA LYS A 191 -6.84 -11.26 -2.99
C LYS A 191 -6.85 -12.51 -2.09
N GLY A 192 -6.12 -12.45 -0.98
CA GLY A 192 -6.16 -13.49 0.05
C GLY A 192 -7.36 -13.39 1.02
N ASP A 193 -7.98 -12.21 1.12
CA ASP A 193 -8.97 -11.89 2.15
C ASP A 193 -10.39 -11.63 1.58
N GLY A 194 -10.62 -11.91 0.28
CA GLY A 194 -11.95 -11.94 -0.35
C GLY A 194 -12.69 -10.59 -0.50
N HIS A 195 -12.03 -9.45 -0.29
CA HIS A 195 -12.69 -8.13 -0.27
C HIS A 195 -13.00 -7.56 -1.67
N GLU A 196 -13.99 -6.66 -1.76
CA GLU A 196 -14.31 -5.92 -2.98
C GLU A 196 -13.25 -4.86 -3.31
N MET A 197 -13.01 -4.63 -4.61
CA MET A 197 -11.99 -3.68 -5.06
C MET A 197 -12.49 -2.24 -4.91
N ALA A 198 -11.73 -1.41 -4.19
CA ALA A 198 -11.91 0.04 -4.16
C ALA A 198 -10.90 0.72 -5.08
N TRP A 199 -11.34 1.68 -5.88
CA TRP A 199 -10.45 2.41 -6.80
C TRP A 199 -9.31 3.11 -6.06
N ALA A 200 -8.11 3.01 -6.62
CA ALA A 200 -6.91 3.59 -6.06
C ALA A 200 -6.84 5.10 -6.28
N ASN A 201 -6.57 5.85 -5.21
CA ASN A 201 -6.33 7.29 -5.23
C ASN A 201 -4.83 7.65 -5.21
N ARG A 202 -3.95 6.66 -5.08
CA ARG A 202 -2.48 6.81 -5.08
C ARG A 202 -1.85 5.85 -6.07
N MET A 203 -0.72 6.25 -6.65
CA MET A 203 0.09 5.43 -7.55
C MET A 203 1.57 5.50 -7.18
N ILE A 204 2.30 4.44 -7.46
CA ILE A 204 3.74 4.31 -7.22
C ILE A 204 4.45 4.29 -8.57
N CYS A 205 5.46 5.14 -8.71
CA CYS A 205 6.31 5.19 -9.89
C CYS A 205 7.12 3.90 -10.03
N GLY A 206 6.99 3.21 -11.15
CA GLY A 206 7.71 1.97 -11.40
C GLY A 206 9.22 2.13 -11.62
N PHE A 207 9.73 3.35 -11.78
CA PHE A 207 11.16 3.59 -12.04
C PHE A 207 11.97 4.06 -10.83
N CYS A 208 11.32 4.68 -9.85
CA CYS A 208 12.00 5.21 -8.66
C CYS A 208 11.22 4.91 -7.38
N SER A 209 10.17 4.08 -7.47
CA SER A 209 9.36 3.64 -6.34
C SER A 209 8.69 4.76 -5.53
N ARG A 210 8.68 5.99 -6.05
CA ARG A 210 8.08 7.14 -5.36
C ARG A 210 6.56 7.10 -5.50
N GLU A 211 5.88 7.18 -4.36
CA GLU A 211 4.42 7.25 -4.29
C GLU A 211 3.90 8.68 -4.49
N GLN A 212 2.82 8.82 -5.25
CA GLN A 212 2.17 10.09 -5.59
C GLN A 212 0.65 9.94 -5.73
N VAL A 213 -0.08 11.06 -5.72
CA VAL A 213 -1.54 11.05 -5.97
C VAL A 213 -1.81 10.54 -7.38
N TYR A 214 -2.89 9.78 -7.57
CA TYR A 214 -3.28 9.30 -8.89
C TYR A 214 -3.52 10.48 -9.85
N SER A 215 -2.99 10.36 -11.06
CA SER A 215 -3.18 11.30 -12.16
C SER A 215 -3.19 10.53 -13.48
N GLN A 216 -3.99 11.01 -14.44
CA GLN A 216 -4.07 10.43 -15.78
C GLN A 216 -2.87 10.79 -16.66
N GLN A 217 -2.27 11.97 -16.48
CA GLN A 217 -1.06 12.37 -17.22
C GLN A 217 0.22 11.74 -16.64
N ALA A 218 0.12 11.18 -15.42
CA ALA A 218 1.05 10.26 -14.76
C ALA A 218 2.54 10.51 -14.98
N GLN A 219 2.99 11.76 -14.90
CA GLN A 219 4.41 12.08 -14.81
C GLN A 219 4.86 11.98 -13.35
N CYS A 220 6.02 11.37 -13.11
CA CYS A 220 6.63 11.36 -11.79
C CYS A 220 7.58 12.55 -11.61
N LEU A 221 7.81 12.97 -10.37
CA LEU A 221 8.83 13.96 -10.01
C LEU A 221 10.25 13.58 -10.46
N CYS A 222 10.53 12.29 -10.70
CA CYS A 222 11.80 11.87 -11.30
C CYS A 222 11.90 12.14 -12.82
N GLY A 223 10.88 12.75 -13.43
CA GLY A 223 10.85 13.14 -14.84
C GLY A 223 10.32 12.06 -15.79
N LYS A 224 10.04 10.84 -15.32
CA LYS A 224 9.56 9.75 -16.17
C LYS A 224 8.03 9.74 -16.32
N GLU A 225 7.56 9.42 -17.52
CA GLU A 225 6.16 9.16 -17.82
C GLU A 225 5.78 7.72 -17.41
N LEU A 226 4.72 7.57 -16.63
CA LEU A 226 4.27 6.28 -16.12
C LEU A 226 3.18 5.63 -16.96
N THR A 227 2.57 6.39 -17.87
CA THR A 227 1.58 5.89 -18.82
C THR A 227 2.00 6.27 -20.22
N ARG A 228 2.08 5.29 -21.10
CA ARG A 228 2.25 5.58 -22.52
C ARG A 228 0.96 6.18 -23.06
N LYS A 229 1.00 7.39 -23.64
CA LYS A 229 -0.17 8.00 -24.31
C LYS A 229 -0.72 7.05 -25.36
N SER A 230 -1.87 6.42 -25.11
CA SER A 230 -2.63 5.74 -26.16
C SER A 230 -3.15 6.82 -27.10
N GLY A 231 -2.53 6.92 -28.28
CA GLY A 231 -2.93 7.90 -29.30
C GLY A 231 -2.03 9.13 -29.43
N GLY A 232 -0.88 9.18 -28.76
CA GLY A 232 0.12 10.25 -28.93
C GLY A 232 0.93 10.14 -30.23
N GLY A 233 0.24 10.11 -31.37
CA GLY A 233 0.50 10.90 -32.58
C GLY A 233 1.90 11.28 -33.07
N GLY A 234 3.00 10.68 -32.61
CA GLY A 234 4.28 10.72 -33.32
C GLY A 234 4.23 9.78 -34.53
N GLY A 235 3.24 9.95 -35.40
CA GLY A 235 2.97 9.03 -36.50
C GLY A 235 4.08 9.11 -37.52
N PHE A 236 5.14 8.32 -37.40
CA PHE A 236 6.32 8.26 -38.28
C PHE A 236 6.98 9.59 -38.70
N TRP A 237 6.44 10.77 -38.46
CA TRP A 237 6.93 12.06 -38.93
C TRP A 237 7.95 12.61 -37.92
N GLU A 238 9.11 13.07 -38.41
CA GLU A 238 10.11 13.76 -37.59
C GLU A 238 9.59 15.17 -37.30
N GLY A 239 8.92 15.31 -36.15
CA GLY A 239 8.23 16.53 -35.71
C GLY A 239 8.91 17.84 -36.12
N GLY A 240 8.39 18.44 -37.20
CA GLY A 240 8.79 19.77 -37.69
C GLY A 240 9.51 19.80 -39.04
N ALA A 241 10.20 18.73 -39.47
CA ALA A 241 11.01 18.75 -40.70
C ALA A 241 10.25 18.31 -41.97
N GLY A 242 8.99 17.86 -41.85
CA GLY A 242 8.21 17.33 -42.96
C GLY A 242 8.75 16.00 -43.52
N THR A 243 9.67 15.34 -42.82
CA THR A 243 10.29 14.08 -43.26
C THR A 243 9.78 12.89 -42.44
N ARG A 244 9.63 11.75 -43.11
CA ARG A 244 9.16 10.50 -42.49
C ARG A 244 10.32 9.72 -41.89
N ASN A 245 10.34 9.50 -40.58
CA ASN A 245 11.22 8.57 -39.88
C ASN A 245 10.91 7.11 -40.26
N LYS A 246 11.75 6.55 -41.14
CA LYS A 246 11.59 5.18 -41.66
C LYS A 246 11.71 4.11 -40.58
N THR A 247 12.42 4.36 -39.48
CA THR A 247 12.59 3.41 -38.36
C THR A 247 11.26 3.16 -37.64
N LEU A 248 10.45 4.21 -37.50
CA LEU A 248 9.15 4.18 -36.86
C LEU A 248 8.00 3.75 -37.79
N MET A 249 8.22 3.75 -39.11
CA MET A 249 7.23 3.28 -40.09
C MET A 249 7.02 1.77 -40.00
N SER A 250 5.76 1.33 -40.13
CA SER A 250 5.40 -0.08 -40.25
C SER A 250 6.18 -0.75 -41.38
N ARG A 251 6.61 -2.01 -41.17
CA ARG A 251 7.29 -2.79 -42.22
C ARG A 251 6.40 -3.07 -43.43
N LYS A 252 5.07 -3.04 -43.23
CA LYS A 252 4.07 -3.23 -44.29
C LYS A 252 3.73 -1.94 -45.03
N ASP A 253 4.28 -0.80 -44.62
CA ASP A 253 3.99 0.48 -45.26
C ASP A 253 4.70 0.57 -46.63
N PRO A 254 3.96 0.68 -47.74
CA PRO A 254 4.55 0.68 -49.09
C PRO A 254 5.46 1.89 -49.35
N ARG A 255 5.38 2.95 -48.54
CA ARG A 255 6.19 4.15 -48.69
C ARG A 255 7.54 4.04 -47.98
N LYS A 256 7.72 3.06 -47.08
CA LYS A 256 8.96 2.89 -46.29
C LYS A 256 10.20 2.69 -47.17
N MET A 257 10.06 1.87 -48.22
CA MET A 257 11.13 1.56 -49.17
C MET A 257 11.04 2.33 -50.49
N LYS A 258 10.03 3.17 -50.67
CA LYS A 258 9.82 3.91 -51.92
C LYS A 258 10.87 5.02 -52.07
N GLY A 259 11.59 5.02 -53.20
CA GLY A 259 12.55 6.07 -53.55
C GLY A 259 14.00 5.85 -53.12
N LEU A 260 14.32 4.71 -52.49
CA LEU A 260 15.71 4.33 -52.16
C LEU A 260 16.58 4.12 -53.40
N ASN A 261 15.99 3.72 -54.52
CA ASN A 261 16.70 3.47 -55.78
C ASN A 261 16.75 4.71 -56.70
N LYS A 262 16.36 5.90 -56.20
CA LYS A 262 16.47 7.11 -57.00
C LYS A 262 17.93 7.54 -57.08
N THR A 263 18.44 7.70 -58.29
CA THR A 263 19.74 8.28 -58.55
C THR A 263 19.76 9.73 -58.05
N VAL A 264 20.73 10.06 -57.20
CA VAL A 264 20.91 11.43 -56.72
C VAL A 264 21.64 12.21 -57.80
N SER A 265 21.08 13.37 -58.18
CA SER A 265 21.69 14.24 -59.19
C SER A 265 23.07 14.74 -58.73
N MET A 266 24.13 14.43 -59.48
CA MET A 266 25.49 14.97 -59.30
C MET A 266 25.65 16.40 -59.85
N LYS A 267 24.56 17.12 -60.16
CA LYS A 267 24.66 18.48 -60.72
C LYS A 267 25.40 19.43 -59.78
N SER A 268 25.27 19.28 -58.46
CA SER A 268 25.99 20.11 -57.48
C SER A 268 27.49 19.88 -57.48
N SER A 269 27.97 18.66 -57.78
CA SER A 269 29.40 18.39 -57.93
C SER A 269 29.93 18.85 -59.30
N ARG A 270 29.08 18.86 -60.33
CA ARG A 270 29.47 19.26 -61.69
C ARG A 270 29.56 20.77 -61.91
N VAL A 271 28.65 21.55 -61.30
CA VAL A 271 28.49 22.98 -61.63
C VAL A 271 28.96 23.90 -60.48
N GLY A 272 29.48 23.33 -59.38
CA GLY A 272 29.85 24.08 -58.18
C GLY A 272 28.63 24.55 -57.38
N LYS A 273 28.81 24.80 -56.07
CA LYS A 273 27.75 25.43 -55.26
C LYS A 273 27.58 26.87 -55.72
N LYS A 274 26.34 27.30 -55.96
CA LYS A 274 26.02 28.74 -56.08
C LYS A 274 26.47 29.42 -54.78
N THR A 275 27.44 30.32 -54.89
CA THR A 275 27.78 31.26 -53.84
C THR A 275 26.63 32.26 -53.71
N GLU A 276 26.07 32.37 -52.51
CA GLU A 276 25.25 33.51 -52.08
C GLU A 276 26.15 34.70 -51.75
#